data_AF-A0A433D8D9-F1
#
_entry.id   AF-A0A433D8D9-F1
#
_cell.length_a   1.000
_cell.length_b   1.000
_cell.length_c   1.000
_cell.angle_alpha   90.00
_cell.angle_beta   90.00
_cell.angle_gamma   90.00
#
_symmetry.space_group_name_H-M   'P 1'
#
loop_
_entity.id
_entity.type
_entity.pdbx_description
1 polymer ?
#
loop_
_entity_poly.entity_id
_entity_poly.type
_entity_poly.pdbx_seq_one_letter_code
_entity_poly.pdbx_strand_id
1 'polypeptide(L)'
;MSSLLLVPSNTTQLSREEKRQKLSELFRYAADPLMPASETKFCEKGQSSALEKQLKDFQTQQNLLFRDNKASARTAEQHAALDEEVAFLRDSLKDIYEEIILGDLHLATTSNAEERLWRNVFHAYIEDARVRLRRLSPVPRGDAHLREPHDRLRFELNRHLDIGFGFYHDLINALKNQFGINMNIVGVELFKSSANPHHPISPSSSPSVSSLVLKELAASTIQRCLIYLGDLARYRVVHVQDAAQADGADAETSAASNGNGGPGGGDDPARWDMARGFYLKAIEVWRDQ
;
A
#
# COMPACT_ATOMS: atom_id res chain seq x y z
N MET A 1 12.12 50.75 1.53
CA MET A 1 10.96 50.23 0.79
C MET A 1 11.46 49.17 -0.17
N SER A 2 11.55 47.92 0.28
CA SER A 2 12.04 46.81 -0.55
C SER A 2 10.86 46.05 -1.12
N SER A 3 10.71 46.10 -2.44
CA SER A 3 9.78 45.29 -3.22
C SER A 3 10.14 43.81 -3.06
N LEU A 4 9.25 43.05 -2.41
CA LEU A 4 9.23 41.60 -2.49
C LEU A 4 8.67 41.21 -3.87
N LEU A 5 9.56 40.70 -4.72
CA LEU A 5 9.21 40.05 -5.97
C LEU A 5 8.33 38.83 -5.66
N LEU A 6 7.05 38.96 -6.00
CA LEU A 6 6.10 37.88 -6.05
C LEU A 6 6.55 36.93 -7.16
N VAL A 7 7.12 35.78 -6.80
CA VAL A 7 7.39 34.69 -7.75
C VAL A 7 6.04 34.04 -8.09
N PRO A 8 5.58 34.05 -9.34
CA PRO A 8 4.31 33.43 -9.70
C PRO A 8 4.50 31.91 -9.81
N SER A 9 4.01 31.16 -8.84
CA SER A 9 3.84 29.71 -8.92
C SER A 9 2.65 29.35 -9.83
N ASN A 10 2.76 29.62 -11.12
CA ASN A 10 1.80 29.12 -12.12
C ASN A 10 2.17 27.69 -12.52
N THR A 11 1.78 26.74 -11.69
CA THR A 11 1.39 25.40 -12.15
C THR A 11 -0.07 25.29 -11.79
N THR A 12 -0.96 25.27 -12.77
CA THR A 12 -2.41 25.20 -12.58
C THR A 12 -2.74 23.92 -11.80
N GLN A 13 -2.81 24.01 -10.47
CA GLN A 13 -3.24 22.90 -9.65
C GLN A 13 -4.75 22.74 -9.89
N LEU A 14 -5.12 21.63 -10.53
CA LEU A 14 -6.53 21.25 -10.69
C LEU A 14 -7.22 21.20 -9.32
N SER A 15 -8.44 21.74 -9.24
CA SER A 15 -9.29 21.66 -8.07
C SER A 15 -9.59 20.19 -7.71
N ARG A 16 -9.82 19.90 -6.43
CA ARG A 16 -10.19 18.56 -5.93
C ARG A 16 -11.38 17.97 -6.69
N GLU A 17 -12.37 18.80 -7.02
CA GLU A 17 -13.54 18.37 -7.77
C GLU A 17 -13.20 18.04 -9.23
N GLU A 18 -12.31 18.81 -9.86
CA GLU A 18 -11.82 18.50 -11.22
C GLU A 18 -11.01 17.19 -11.25
N LYS A 19 -10.23 16.91 -10.18
CA LYS A 19 -9.53 15.63 -10.03
C LYS A 19 -10.53 14.47 -9.91
N ARG A 20 -11.56 14.62 -9.08
CA ARG A 20 -12.65 13.62 -8.93
C ARG A 20 -13.39 13.39 -10.24
N GLN A 21 -13.71 14.44 -10.98
CA GLN A 21 -14.40 14.33 -12.26
C GLN A 21 -13.54 13.59 -13.29
N LYS A 22 -12.25 13.93 -13.40
CA LYS A 22 -11.32 13.22 -14.29
C LYS A 22 -11.16 11.74 -13.94
N LEU A 23 -11.09 11.41 -12.64
CA LEU A 23 -11.08 10.02 -12.18
C LEU A 23 -12.38 9.30 -12.58
N SER A 24 -13.54 9.93 -12.34
CA SER A 24 -14.83 9.35 -12.69
C SER A 24 -15.00 9.12 -14.19
N GLU A 25 -14.49 10.02 -15.04
CA GLU A 25 -14.55 9.88 -16.50
C GLU A 25 -13.71 8.70 -16.98
N LEU A 26 -12.51 8.51 -16.39
CA LEU A 26 -11.66 7.37 -16.69
C LEU A 26 -12.33 6.05 -16.29
N PHE A 27 -12.84 5.96 -15.05
CA PHE A 27 -13.50 4.74 -14.56
C PHE A 27 -14.81 4.42 -15.31
N ARG A 28 -15.56 5.42 -15.78
CA ARG A 28 -16.79 5.17 -16.57
C ARG A 28 -16.51 4.58 -17.94
N TYR A 29 -15.38 4.96 -18.57
CA TYR A 29 -15.03 4.47 -19.89
C TYR A 29 -14.51 3.02 -19.88
N ALA A 30 -14.07 2.53 -18.71
CA ALA A 30 -13.67 1.13 -18.50
C ALA A 30 -14.84 0.13 -18.41
N ALA A 31 -16.07 0.60 -18.17
CA ALA A 31 -17.21 -0.24 -17.83
C ALA A 31 -18.24 -0.46 -18.97
N ASP A 32 -17.99 0.04 -20.19
CA ASP A 32 -18.99 0.00 -21.28
C ASP A 32 -19.01 -1.37 -22.01
N PRO A 33 -20.03 -2.23 -21.83
CA PRO A 33 -20.00 -3.63 -22.28
C PRO A 33 -20.29 -3.84 -23.77
N LEU A 34 -20.47 -2.76 -24.56
CA LEU A 34 -21.01 -2.81 -25.93
C LEU A 34 -20.01 -2.42 -27.04
N MET A 35 -18.71 -2.26 -26.74
CA MET A 35 -17.72 -1.81 -27.74
C MET A 35 -17.19 -2.96 -28.64
N PRO A 36 -17.07 -2.73 -29.97
CA PRO A 36 -16.53 -3.73 -30.90
C PRO A 36 -15.03 -3.98 -30.73
N ALA A 37 -14.57 -5.22 -30.95
CA ALA A 37 -13.21 -5.70 -30.63
C ALA A 37 -12.03 -5.00 -31.34
N SER A 38 -12.27 -4.22 -32.39
CA SER A 38 -11.27 -3.37 -33.04
C SER A 38 -11.11 -2.02 -32.35
N GLU A 39 -12.18 -1.52 -31.74
CA GLU A 39 -12.18 -0.29 -30.95
C GLU A 39 -11.64 -0.54 -29.55
N THR A 40 -11.85 -1.74 -28.98
CA THR A 40 -11.30 -2.12 -27.66
C THR A 40 -9.78 -2.05 -27.62
N LYS A 41 -9.04 -2.55 -28.63
CA LYS A 41 -7.57 -2.51 -28.61
C LYS A 41 -6.96 -1.11 -28.73
N PHE A 42 -7.60 -0.22 -29.50
CA PHE A 42 -7.17 1.19 -29.63
C PHE A 42 -7.52 1.98 -28.37
N CYS A 43 -8.70 1.69 -27.80
CA CYS A 43 -9.20 2.20 -26.54
C CYS A 43 -8.29 1.80 -25.35
N GLU A 44 -7.96 0.51 -25.20
CA GLU A 44 -7.06 -0.04 -24.18
C GLU A 44 -5.69 0.64 -24.18
N LYS A 45 -5.12 0.89 -25.37
CA LYS A 45 -3.81 1.55 -25.50
C LYS A 45 -3.87 3.04 -25.14
N GLY A 46 -4.95 3.72 -25.53
CA GLY A 46 -5.20 5.12 -25.14
C GLY A 46 -5.48 5.28 -23.64
N GLN A 47 -6.24 4.36 -23.06
CA GLN A 47 -6.57 4.28 -21.63
C GLN A 47 -5.32 4.02 -20.78
N SER A 48 -4.50 3.05 -21.18
CA SER A 48 -3.23 2.75 -20.50
C SER A 48 -2.33 3.98 -20.44
N SER A 49 -2.22 4.72 -21.54
CA SER A 49 -1.44 5.97 -21.58
C SER A 49 -2.05 7.08 -20.72
N ALA A 50 -3.38 7.15 -20.59
CA ALA A 50 -4.07 8.14 -19.76
C ALA A 50 -3.91 7.85 -18.27
N LEU A 51 -4.06 6.58 -17.86
CA LEU A 51 -3.83 6.11 -16.49
C LEU A 51 -2.37 6.32 -16.07
N GLU A 52 -1.41 5.99 -16.94
CA GLU A 52 0.01 6.26 -16.68
C GLU A 52 0.32 7.75 -16.50
N LYS A 53 -0.32 8.61 -17.31
CA LYS A 53 -0.15 10.06 -17.20
C LYS A 53 -0.71 10.57 -15.88
N GLN A 54 -1.94 10.20 -15.53
CA GLN A 54 -2.52 10.56 -14.25
C GLN A 54 -1.70 10.03 -13.08
N LEU A 55 -1.23 8.79 -13.16
CA LEU A 55 -0.39 8.20 -12.14
C LEU A 55 0.86 9.06 -11.88
N LYS A 56 1.57 9.46 -12.93
CA LYS A 56 2.74 10.34 -12.81
C LYS A 56 2.37 11.70 -12.23
N ASP A 57 1.24 12.27 -12.63
CA ASP A 57 0.77 13.57 -12.12
C ASP A 57 0.47 13.50 -10.62
N PHE A 58 -0.26 12.48 -10.17
CA PHE A 58 -0.62 12.29 -8.76
C PHE A 58 0.59 11.95 -7.90
N GLN A 59 1.52 11.11 -8.38
CA GLN A 59 2.80 10.86 -7.71
C GLN A 59 3.63 12.14 -7.55
N THR A 60 3.68 12.97 -8.60
CA THR A 60 4.40 14.25 -8.57
C THR A 60 3.77 15.20 -7.55
N GLN A 61 2.45 15.31 -7.52
CA GLN A 61 1.73 16.13 -6.55
C GLN A 61 1.96 15.65 -5.11
N GLN A 62 1.89 14.34 -4.87
CA GLN A 62 2.16 13.77 -3.55
C GLN A 62 3.57 14.11 -3.07
N ASN A 63 4.58 13.95 -3.93
CA ASN A 63 5.98 14.28 -3.61
C ASN A 63 6.20 15.77 -3.33
N LEU A 64 5.54 16.65 -4.06
CA LEU A 64 5.58 18.10 -3.81
C LEU A 64 4.97 18.45 -2.45
N LEU A 65 3.80 17.89 -2.13
CA LEU A 65 3.15 18.12 -0.84
C LEU A 65 3.98 17.59 0.33
N PHE A 66 4.63 16.42 0.19
CA PHE A 66 5.55 15.91 1.21
C PHE A 66 6.77 16.82 1.42
N ARG A 67 7.34 17.39 0.34
CA ARG A 67 8.45 18.35 0.45
C ARG A 67 8.03 19.65 1.12
N ASP A 68 6.90 20.20 0.72
CA ASP A 68 6.41 21.49 1.22
C ASP A 68 5.96 21.40 2.69
N ASN A 69 5.43 20.25 3.13
CA ASN A 69 5.06 20.03 4.53
C ASN A 69 6.29 20.06 5.45
N LYS A 70 7.47 19.69 4.95
CA LYS A 70 8.72 19.69 5.73
C LYS A 70 9.34 21.10 5.88
N ALA A 71 8.95 22.05 5.04
CA ALA A 71 9.66 23.33 4.88
C ALA A 71 8.92 24.57 5.42
N SER A 72 7.65 24.47 5.83
CA SER A 72 6.79 25.65 6.02
C SER A 72 6.13 25.72 7.39
N ALA A 73 6.13 26.91 8.01
CA ALA A 73 5.33 27.22 9.18
C ALA A 73 3.90 27.56 8.72
N ARG A 74 2.94 26.66 8.95
CA ARG A 74 1.54 26.81 8.53
C ARG A 74 0.62 26.94 9.73
N THR A 75 -0.56 27.54 9.53
CA THR A 75 -1.61 27.53 10.55
C THR A 75 -2.21 26.14 10.71
N ALA A 76 -2.89 25.87 11.84
CA ALA A 76 -3.56 24.58 12.07
C ALA A 76 -4.58 24.23 10.96
N GLU A 77 -5.33 25.22 10.47
CA GLU A 77 -6.29 25.06 9.38
C GLU A 77 -5.60 24.67 8.06
N GLN A 78 -4.45 25.28 7.75
CA GLN A 78 -3.66 24.96 6.55
C GLN A 78 -3.02 23.57 6.62
N HIS A 79 -2.67 23.10 7.83
CA HIS A 79 -2.22 21.73 8.04
C HIS A 79 -3.36 20.73 7.84
N ALA A 80 -4.54 20.99 8.40
CA ALA A 80 -5.71 20.12 8.21
C ALA A 80 -6.11 20.02 6.73
N ALA A 81 -6.13 21.13 6.00
CA ALA A 81 -6.43 21.13 4.56
C ALA A 81 -5.38 20.36 3.74
N LEU A 82 -4.09 20.44 4.10
CA LEU A 82 -3.05 19.66 3.45
C LEU A 82 -3.20 18.16 3.76
N ASP A 83 -3.47 17.79 5.01
CA ASP A 83 -3.67 16.40 5.40
C ASP A 83 -4.86 15.77 4.66
N GLU A 84 -5.94 16.52 4.46
CA GLU A 84 -7.07 16.10 3.63
C GLU A 84 -6.71 15.91 2.16
N GLU A 85 -5.94 16.83 1.57
CA GLU A 85 -5.52 16.72 0.17
C GLU A 85 -4.57 15.53 -0.04
N VAL A 86 -3.63 15.32 0.89
CA VAL A 86 -2.73 14.15 0.87
C VAL A 86 -3.53 12.85 1.01
N ALA A 87 -4.53 12.82 1.89
CA ALA A 87 -5.42 11.66 2.02
C ALA A 87 -6.19 11.37 0.72
N PHE A 88 -6.74 12.41 0.09
CA PHE A 88 -7.45 12.27 -1.18
C PHE A 88 -6.54 11.75 -2.30
N LEU A 89 -5.32 12.30 -2.43
CA LEU A 89 -4.36 11.84 -3.43
C LEU A 89 -3.95 10.40 -3.21
N ARG A 90 -3.76 10.00 -1.95
CA ARG A 90 -3.42 8.62 -1.58
C ARG A 90 -4.53 7.64 -1.96
N ASP A 91 -5.78 7.98 -1.65
CA ASP A 91 -6.93 7.14 -1.96
C ASP A 91 -7.12 7.04 -3.49
N SER A 92 -6.94 8.16 -4.21
CA SER A 92 -6.97 8.18 -5.68
C SER A 92 -5.85 7.33 -6.31
N LEU A 93 -4.62 7.42 -5.77
CA LEU A 93 -3.50 6.59 -6.22
C LEU A 93 -3.80 5.10 -6.01
N LYS A 94 -4.38 4.73 -4.85
CA LYS A 94 -4.79 3.36 -4.57
C LYS A 94 -5.73 2.83 -5.65
N ASP A 95 -6.77 3.59 -5.98
CA ASP A 95 -7.77 3.19 -6.97
C ASP A 95 -7.16 3.08 -8.39
N ILE A 96 -6.31 4.03 -8.80
CA ILE A 96 -5.62 3.98 -10.11
C ILE A 96 -4.71 2.75 -10.21
N TYR A 97 -3.91 2.46 -9.18
CA TYR A 97 -3.03 1.30 -9.22
C TYR A 97 -3.81 -0.01 -9.21
N GLU A 98 -4.90 -0.09 -8.45
CA GLU A 98 -5.79 -1.26 -8.43
C GLU A 98 -6.35 -1.53 -9.82
N GLU A 99 -6.84 -0.49 -10.51
CA GLU A 99 -7.32 -0.59 -11.89
C GLU A 99 -6.22 -1.05 -12.85
N ILE A 100 -5.01 -0.51 -12.75
CA ILE A 100 -3.87 -0.94 -13.59
C ILE A 100 -3.55 -2.43 -13.34
N ILE A 101 -3.50 -2.86 -12.08
CA ILE A 101 -3.13 -4.24 -11.71
C ILE A 101 -4.19 -5.25 -12.19
N LEU A 102 -5.47 -4.93 -12.03
CA LEU A 102 -6.58 -5.82 -12.40
C LEU A 102 -6.93 -5.75 -13.89
N GLY A 103 -6.69 -4.60 -14.54
CA GLY A 103 -7.00 -4.36 -15.94
C GLY A 103 -5.92 -4.85 -16.91
N ASP A 104 -4.64 -4.51 -16.67
CA ASP A 104 -3.51 -4.92 -17.50
C ASP A 104 -2.31 -5.31 -16.62
N LEU A 105 -2.26 -6.60 -16.29
CA LEU A 105 -1.21 -7.15 -15.45
C LEU A 105 0.20 -7.06 -16.08
N HIS A 106 0.31 -7.03 -17.40
CA HIS A 106 1.60 -6.88 -18.07
C HIS A 106 2.13 -5.46 -17.91
N LEU A 107 1.27 -4.46 -18.13
CA LEU A 107 1.56 -3.06 -17.84
C LEU A 107 1.89 -2.85 -16.36
N ALA A 108 1.10 -3.44 -15.47
CA ALA A 108 1.32 -3.36 -14.03
C ALA A 108 2.70 -3.90 -13.62
N THR A 109 3.13 -5.00 -14.25
CA THR A 109 4.45 -5.58 -13.99
C THR A 109 5.57 -4.68 -14.53
N THR A 110 5.49 -4.24 -15.79
CA THR A 110 6.55 -3.43 -16.41
C THR A 110 6.71 -2.05 -15.76
N SER A 111 5.62 -1.51 -15.20
CA SER A 111 5.62 -0.23 -14.48
C SER A 111 5.89 -0.36 -12.98
N ASN A 112 6.06 -1.59 -12.45
CA ASN A 112 6.09 -1.89 -11.01
C ASN A 112 4.92 -1.25 -10.24
N ALA A 113 3.71 -1.30 -10.82
CA ALA A 113 2.52 -0.68 -10.25
C ALA A 113 2.26 -1.12 -8.81
N GLU A 114 2.40 -2.41 -8.54
CA GLU A 114 2.17 -3.00 -7.22
C GLU A 114 3.17 -2.51 -6.15
N GLU A 115 4.46 -2.45 -6.47
CA GLU A 115 5.50 -1.96 -5.55
C GLU A 115 5.36 -0.46 -5.31
N ARG A 116 4.93 0.28 -6.34
CA ARG A 116 4.67 1.71 -6.22
C ARG A 116 3.38 1.99 -5.45
N LEU A 117 2.35 1.15 -5.57
CA LEU A 117 1.15 1.20 -4.73
C LEU A 117 1.57 1.06 -3.27
N TRP A 118 2.33 0.01 -2.93
CA TRP A 118 2.80 -0.18 -1.55
C TRP A 118 3.55 1.03 -1.02
N ARG A 119 4.56 1.50 -1.76
CA ARG A 119 5.42 2.62 -1.34
C ARG A 119 4.64 3.91 -1.13
N ASN A 120 3.78 4.28 -2.08
CA ASN A 120 3.11 5.60 -2.09
C ASN A 120 1.82 5.63 -1.28
N VAL A 121 1.13 4.50 -1.14
CA VAL A 121 -0.19 4.43 -0.48
C VAL A 121 -0.05 3.98 0.97
N PHE A 122 0.71 2.92 1.23
CA PHE A 122 0.77 2.32 2.57
C PHE A 122 2.04 2.70 3.32
N HIS A 123 3.20 2.32 2.78
CA HIS A 123 4.48 2.44 3.48
C HIS A 123 4.84 3.89 3.83
N ALA A 124 4.71 4.84 2.89
CA ALA A 124 5.03 6.25 3.15
C ALA A 124 4.20 6.85 4.30
N TYR A 125 2.90 6.54 4.36
CA TYR A 125 2.03 7.00 5.43
C TYR A 125 2.37 6.34 6.77
N ILE A 126 2.60 5.03 6.77
CA ILE A 126 2.97 4.28 7.97
C ILE A 126 4.25 4.87 8.57
N GLU A 127 5.31 5.06 7.77
CA GLU A 127 6.57 5.61 8.27
C GLU A 127 6.45 7.06 8.75
N ASP A 128 5.66 7.91 8.07
CA ASP A 128 5.38 9.27 8.55
C ASP A 128 4.65 9.26 9.90
N ALA A 129 3.58 8.47 10.01
CA ALA A 129 2.80 8.33 11.24
C ALA A 129 3.69 7.82 12.39
N ARG A 130 4.56 6.85 12.13
CA ARG A 130 5.54 6.35 13.12
C ARG A 130 6.50 7.42 13.62
N VAL A 131 7.06 8.22 12.71
CA VAL A 131 7.95 9.33 13.08
C VAL A 131 7.21 10.35 13.93
N ARG A 132 5.97 10.68 13.57
CA ARG A 132 5.12 11.63 14.30
C ARG A 132 4.73 11.10 15.68
N LEU A 133 4.35 9.83 15.81
CA LEU A 133 4.07 9.19 17.10
C LEU A 133 5.27 9.24 18.04
N ARG A 134 6.49 8.95 17.54
CA ARG A 134 7.72 9.08 18.34
C ARG A 134 7.99 10.50 18.83
N ARG A 135 7.61 11.53 18.07
CA ARG A 135 7.75 12.94 18.48
C ARG A 135 6.73 13.36 19.53
N LEU A 136 5.58 12.70 19.55
CA LEU A 136 4.52 12.94 20.54
C LEU A 136 4.76 12.12 21.84
N SER A 137 5.85 11.36 21.93
CA SER A 137 6.24 10.55 23.09
C SER A 137 7.51 11.12 23.76
N PRO A 138 7.68 11.08 25.11
CA PRO A 138 6.79 10.48 26.13
C PRO A 138 5.76 11.51 26.61
N VAL A 139 4.48 11.13 26.63
CA VAL A 139 3.38 11.94 27.18
C VAL A 139 3.49 11.91 28.72
N PRO A 140 3.97 12.97 29.40
CA PRO A 140 3.98 12.97 30.85
C PRO A 140 2.53 13.03 31.34
N ARG A 141 2.16 12.23 32.35
CA ARG A 141 0.82 12.25 32.95
C ARG A 141 0.49 13.68 33.41
N GLY A 142 -0.41 14.34 32.69
CA GLY A 142 -0.87 15.70 33.00
C GLY A 142 -1.01 16.59 31.76
N ASP A 143 -0.30 16.30 30.66
CA ASP A 143 -0.40 17.11 29.46
C ASP A 143 -1.44 16.54 28.47
N ALA A 144 -2.72 16.79 28.78
CA ALA A 144 -3.85 16.37 27.95
C ALA A 144 -3.73 16.85 26.49
N HIS A 145 -3.00 17.95 26.26
CA HIS A 145 -2.80 18.54 24.94
C HIS A 145 -1.87 17.71 24.04
N LEU A 146 -0.98 16.87 24.60
CA LEU A 146 -0.12 15.97 23.83
C LEU A 146 -0.72 14.57 23.68
N ARG A 147 -1.58 14.17 24.63
CA ARG A 147 -2.23 12.85 24.64
C ARG A 147 -3.28 12.69 23.55
N GLU A 148 -4.16 13.68 23.36
CA GLU A 148 -5.24 13.59 22.36
C GLU A 148 -4.69 13.46 20.91
N PRO A 149 -3.71 14.27 20.47
CA PRO A 149 -3.12 14.11 19.15
C PRO A 149 -2.39 12.78 18.96
N HIS A 150 -1.76 12.26 20.02
CA HIS A 150 -1.10 10.96 20.02
C HIS A 150 -2.11 9.83 19.82
N ASP A 151 -3.16 9.78 20.62
CA ASP A 151 -4.18 8.73 20.56
C ASP A 151 -4.96 8.79 19.25
N ARG A 152 -5.26 10.00 18.74
CA ARG A 152 -5.88 10.19 17.42
C ARG A 152 -5.00 9.68 16.29
N LEU A 153 -3.71 10.03 16.26
CA LEU A 153 -2.79 9.55 15.23
C LEU A 153 -2.60 8.03 15.30
N ARG A 154 -2.58 7.46 16.50
CA ARG A 154 -2.53 6.01 16.70
C ARG A 154 -3.78 5.32 16.16
N PHE A 155 -4.96 5.88 16.40
CA PHE A 155 -6.21 5.37 15.84
C PHE A 155 -6.19 5.39 14.30
N GLU A 156 -5.79 6.51 13.69
CA GLU A 156 -5.69 6.64 12.24
C GLU A 156 -4.68 5.66 11.63
N LEU A 157 -3.53 5.45 12.27
CA LEU A 157 -2.55 4.47 11.83
C LEU A 157 -3.12 3.04 11.86
N ASN A 158 -3.81 2.65 12.94
CA ASN A 158 -4.44 1.33 13.01
C ASN A 158 -5.52 1.15 11.94
N ARG A 159 -6.36 2.17 11.75
CA ARG A 159 -7.37 2.18 10.68
C ARG A 159 -6.73 2.03 9.30
N HIS A 160 -5.61 2.71 9.04
CA HIS A 160 -4.88 2.60 7.77
C HIS A 160 -4.28 1.22 7.55
N LEU A 161 -3.77 0.59 8.61
CA LEU A 161 -3.29 -0.79 8.55
C LEU A 161 -4.42 -1.77 8.24
N ASP A 162 -5.59 -1.63 8.89
CA ASP A 162 -6.76 -2.48 8.65
C ASP A 162 -7.31 -2.31 7.22
N ILE A 163 -7.31 -1.08 6.68
CA ILE A 163 -7.64 -0.81 5.27
C ILE A 163 -6.65 -1.53 4.34
N GLY A 164 -5.35 -1.47 4.62
CA GLY A 164 -4.33 -2.18 3.85
C GLY A 164 -4.53 -3.70 3.88
N PHE A 165 -4.89 -4.25 5.04
CA PHE A 165 -5.22 -5.67 5.17
C PHE A 165 -6.38 -6.09 4.26
N GLY A 166 -7.50 -5.37 4.35
CA GLY A 166 -8.66 -5.63 3.49
C GLY A 166 -8.31 -5.54 2.01
N PHE A 167 -7.66 -4.43 1.63
CA PHE A 167 -7.25 -4.17 0.25
C PHE A 167 -6.41 -5.30 -0.35
N TYR A 168 -5.32 -5.71 0.30
CA TYR A 168 -4.46 -6.76 -0.25
C TYR A 168 -5.11 -8.14 -0.25
N HIS A 169 -5.99 -8.43 0.71
CA HIS A 169 -6.80 -9.65 0.66
C HIS A 169 -7.74 -9.67 -0.55
N ASP A 170 -8.42 -8.55 -0.81
CA ASP A 170 -9.34 -8.42 -1.93
C ASP A 170 -8.59 -8.49 -3.27
N LEU A 171 -7.44 -7.82 -3.39
CA LEU A 171 -6.58 -7.86 -4.57
C LEU A 171 -6.08 -9.28 -4.86
N ILE A 172 -5.63 -10.01 -3.84
CA ILE A 172 -5.24 -11.43 -3.97
C ILE A 172 -6.42 -12.27 -4.47
N ASN A 173 -7.61 -12.08 -3.90
CA ASN A 173 -8.79 -12.83 -4.30
C ASN A 173 -9.23 -12.53 -5.74
N ALA A 174 -9.19 -11.26 -6.15
CA ALA A 174 -9.47 -10.85 -7.52
C ALA A 174 -8.49 -11.53 -8.51
N LEU A 175 -7.19 -11.46 -8.25
CA LEU A 175 -6.16 -12.09 -9.09
C LEU A 175 -6.33 -13.62 -9.15
N LYS A 176 -6.61 -14.28 -8.02
CA LYS A 176 -6.86 -15.73 -7.99
C LYS A 176 -8.04 -16.11 -8.87
N ASN A 177 -9.13 -15.36 -8.77
CA ASN A 177 -10.36 -15.64 -9.51
C ASN A 177 -10.17 -15.36 -11.00
N GLN A 178 -9.52 -14.25 -11.37
CA GLN A 178 -9.30 -13.84 -12.75
C GLN A 178 -8.37 -14.80 -13.51
N PHE A 179 -7.34 -15.33 -12.85
CA PHE A 179 -6.32 -16.19 -13.50
C PHE A 179 -6.43 -17.68 -13.12
N GLY A 180 -7.41 -18.06 -12.30
CA GLY A 180 -7.62 -19.45 -11.87
C GLY A 180 -6.44 -20.00 -11.06
N ILE A 181 -5.87 -19.19 -10.16
CA ILE A 181 -4.69 -19.57 -9.37
C ILE A 181 -5.11 -20.34 -8.12
N ASN A 182 -4.58 -21.56 -7.99
CA ASN A 182 -4.66 -22.31 -6.75
C ASN A 182 -3.37 -22.12 -5.93
N MET A 183 -3.43 -21.24 -4.93
CA MET A 183 -2.29 -20.88 -4.06
C MET A 183 -1.65 -22.04 -3.29
N ASN A 184 -2.27 -23.22 -3.24
CA ASN A 184 -1.71 -24.39 -2.56
C ASN A 184 -0.79 -25.22 -3.46
N ILE A 185 -0.93 -25.08 -4.78
CA ILE A 185 -0.20 -25.90 -5.77
C ILE A 185 0.51 -25.06 -6.82
N VAL A 186 0.20 -23.76 -6.95
CA VAL A 186 0.72 -22.90 -8.02
C VAL A 186 2.25 -22.89 -8.09
N GLY A 187 2.95 -22.83 -6.95
CA GLY A 187 4.42 -22.90 -6.95
C GLY A 187 4.96 -24.22 -7.52
N VAL A 188 4.27 -25.34 -7.27
CA VAL A 188 4.62 -26.66 -7.82
C VAL A 188 4.27 -26.75 -9.30
N GLU A 189 3.12 -26.22 -9.71
CA GLU A 189 2.68 -26.20 -11.11
C GLU A 189 3.66 -25.42 -11.98
N LEU A 190 4.03 -24.20 -11.55
CA LEU A 190 4.95 -23.33 -12.27
C LEU A 190 6.36 -23.94 -12.35
N PHE A 191 6.85 -24.55 -11.26
CA PHE A 191 8.14 -25.23 -11.27
C PHE A 191 8.18 -26.39 -12.27
N LYS A 192 7.12 -27.21 -12.33
CA LYS A 192 7.02 -28.33 -13.28
C LYS A 192 6.95 -27.86 -14.73
N SER A 193 6.26 -26.75 -14.98
CA SER A 193 6.18 -26.14 -16.31
C SER A 193 7.53 -25.59 -16.79
N SER A 194 8.33 -25.00 -15.89
CA SER A 194 9.68 -24.49 -16.20
C SER A 194 10.69 -25.63 -16.44
N ALA A 195 10.60 -26.73 -15.68
CA ALA A 195 11.56 -27.82 -15.73
C ALA A 195 11.41 -28.76 -16.94
N ASN A 196 10.30 -28.71 -17.70
CA ASN A 196 10.08 -29.65 -18.81
C ASN A 196 9.48 -28.97 -20.07
N PRO A 197 10.29 -28.24 -20.86
CA PRO A 197 9.82 -27.54 -22.06
C PRO A 197 9.43 -28.46 -23.24
N HIS A 198 9.73 -29.76 -23.18
CA HIS A 198 9.75 -30.65 -24.37
C HIS A 198 8.83 -31.88 -24.33
N HIS A 199 7.94 -32.05 -23.35
CA HIS A 199 6.98 -33.15 -23.43
C HIS A 199 5.85 -32.81 -24.40
N PRO A 200 5.60 -33.58 -25.47
CA PRO A 200 4.41 -33.40 -26.28
C PRO A 200 3.20 -33.78 -25.43
N ILE A 201 2.43 -32.78 -25.02
CA ILE A 201 1.22 -32.94 -24.22
C ILE A 201 0.06 -33.17 -25.19
N SER A 202 -0.79 -34.14 -24.85
CA SER A 202 -2.00 -34.52 -25.57
C SER A 202 -2.86 -33.31 -26.00
N PRO A 203 -3.43 -33.27 -27.21
CA PRO A 203 -3.92 -32.04 -27.87
C PRO A 203 -5.27 -31.49 -27.38
N SER A 204 -5.84 -31.94 -26.25
CA SER A 204 -7.22 -31.56 -25.87
C SER A 204 -7.37 -30.55 -24.73
N SER A 205 -6.29 -30.07 -24.08
CA SER A 205 -6.44 -29.13 -22.95
C SER A 205 -5.18 -28.32 -22.56
N SER A 206 -4.24 -28.05 -23.48
CA SER A 206 -3.06 -27.25 -23.13
C SER A 206 -3.41 -25.75 -23.01
N PRO A 207 -3.09 -25.07 -21.89
CA PRO A 207 -3.16 -23.61 -21.81
C PRO A 207 -2.24 -22.99 -22.87
N SER A 208 -2.66 -21.89 -23.50
CA SER A 208 -1.77 -21.15 -24.40
C SER A 208 -0.54 -20.63 -23.65
N VAL A 209 0.60 -20.47 -24.33
CA VAL A 209 1.83 -19.90 -23.74
C VAL A 209 1.55 -18.55 -23.07
N SER A 210 0.71 -17.71 -23.70
CA SER A 210 0.26 -16.43 -23.12
C SER A 210 -0.52 -16.59 -21.81
N SER A 211 -1.34 -17.64 -21.67
CA SER A 211 -2.07 -17.92 -20.44
C SER A 211 -1.13 -18.34 -19.30
N LEU A 212 -0.06 -19.08 -19.60
CA LEU A 212 0.94 -19.48 -18.61
C LEU A 212 1.76 -18.28 -18.11
N VAL A 213 2.20 -17.41 -19.02
CA VAL A 213 2.92 -16.17 -18.66
C VAL A 213 2.05 -15.27 -17.78
N LEU A 214 0.76 -15.09 -18.10
CA LEU A 214 -0.13 -14.30 -17.25
C LEU A 214 -0.34 -14.90 -15.86
N LYS A 215 -0.42 -16.24 -15.76
CA LYS A 215 -0.46 -16.93 -14.47
C LYS A 215 0.82 -16.72 -13.67
N GLU A 216 1.98 -16.71 -14.32
CA GLU A 216 3.25 -16.41 -13.67
C GLU A 216 3.29 -14.98 -13.11
N LEU A 217 2.89 -14.00 -13.92
CA LEU A 217 2.81 -12.61 -13.49
C LEU A 217 1.84 -12.42 -12.32
N ALA A 218 0.71 -13.13 -12.34
CA ALA A 218 -0.30 -13.05 -11.29
C ALA A 218 0.18 -13.72 -10.00
N ALA A 219 0.84 -14.89 -10.10
CA ALA A 219 1.46 -15.55 -8.96
C ALA A 219 2.56 -14.69 -8.32
N SER A 220 3.42 -14.08 -9.12
CA SER A 220 4.44 -13.13 -8.66
C SER A 220 3.82 -11.89 -7.97
N THR A 221 2.72 -11.37 -8.51
CA THR A 221 2.00 -10.24 -7.90
C THR A 221 1.34 -10.63 -6.58
N ILE A 222 0.72 -11.82 -6.49
CA ILE A 222 0.16 -12.36 -5.24
C ILE A 222 1.26 -12.56 -4.19
N GLN A 223 2.42 -13.08 -4.57
CA GLN A 223 3.55 -13.23 -3.67
C GLN A 223 3.92 -11.89 -3.00
N ARG A 224 4.07 -10.82 -3.78
CA ARG A 224 4.41 -9.51 -3.22
C ARG A 224 3.28 -8.93 -2.35
N CYS A 225 2.01 -9.13 -2.72
CA CYS A 225 0.88 -8.78 -1.86
C CYS A 225 0.93 -9.52 -0.50
N LEU A 226 1.33 -10.79 -0.47
CA LEU A 226 1.53 -11.55 0.76
C LEU A 226 2.70 -11.00 1.59
N ILE A 227 3.79 -10.57 0.95
CA ILE A 227 4.89 -9.89 1.65
C ILE A 227 4.36 -8.63 2.34
N TYR A 228 3.55 -7.81 1.66
CA TYR A 228 2.99 -6.60 2.25
C TYR A 228 1.98 -6.89 3.37
N LEU A 229 1.16 -7.95 3.26
CA LEU A 229 0.33 -8.40 4.39
C LEU A 229 1.19 -8.81 5.60
N GLY A 230 2.34 -9.44 5.36
CA GLY A 230 3.34 -9.72 6.39
C GLY A 230 3.90 -8.45 7.03
N ASP A 231 4.25 -7.45 6.21
CA ASP A 231 4.73 -6.16 6.70
C ASP A 231 3.67 -5.41 7.50
N LEU A 232 2.42 -5.39 7.04
CA LEU A 232 1.29 -4.80 7.78
C LEU A 232 1.09 -5.49 9.13
N ALA A 233 1.15 -6.83 9.19
CA ALA A 233 1.10 -7.57 10.45
C ALA A 233 2.26 -7.17 11.37
N ARG A 234 3.47 -7.04 10.82
CA ARG A 234 4.67 -6.63 11.54
C ARG A 234 4.51 -5.22 12.14
N TYR A 235 3.98 -4.27 11.37
CA TYR A 235 3.74 -2.91 11.84
C TYR A 235 2.75 -2.88 13.01
N ARG A 236 1.67 -3.68 12.98
CA ARG A 236 0.72 -3.76 14.11
C ARG A 236 1.43 -4.17 15.41
N VAL A 237 2.32 -5.16 15.36
CA VAL A 237 3.06 -5.64 16.53
C VAL A 237 4.01 -4.57 17.06
N VAL A 238 4.82 -3.95 16.19
CA VAL A 238 5.78 -2.90 16.61
C VAL A 238 5.05 -1.72 17.25
N HIS A 239 3.89 -1.30 16.71
CA HIS A 239 3.12 -0.19 17.29
C HIS A 239 2.51 -0.53 18.65
N VAL A 240 2.14 -1.79 18.87
CA VAL A 240 1.68 -2.24 20.19
C VAL A 240 2.84 -2.21 21.21
N GLN A 241 4.07 -2.54 20.80
CA GLN A 241 5.24 -2.46 21.67
C GLN A 241 5.59 -1.02 22.06
N ASP A 242 5.64 -0.11 21.08
CA ASP A 242 5.90 1.32 21.32
C ASP A 242 4.90 1.90 22.32
N ALA A 243 3.62 1.46 22.25
CA ALA A 243 2.58 1.87 23.21
C ALA A 243 2.74 1.23 24.60
N ALA A 244 3.02 -0.07 24.68
CA ALA A 244 3.18 -0.76 25.96
C ALA A 244 4.42 -0.29 26.74
N GLN A 245 5.50 0.05 26.05
CA GLN A 245 6.69 0.66 26.67
C GLN A 245 6.43 2.09 27.15
N ALA A 246 5.64 2.88 26.41
CA ALA A 246 5.24 4.21 26.87
C ALA A 246 4.36 4.14 28.14
N ASP A 247 3.45 3.16 28.24
CA ASP A 247 2.63 2.97 29.44
C ASP A 247 3.41 2.33 30.62
N GLY A 248 4.42 1.50 30.33
CA GLY A 248 5.19 0.72 31.32
C GLY A 248 6.40 1.44 31.95
N ALA A 249 7.02 2.40 31.25
CA ALA A 249 8.12 3.21 31.80
C ALA A 249 7.71 4.06 33.02
N ASP A 250 6.40 4.25 33.23
CA ASP A 250 5.82 4.97 34.37
C ASP A 250 5.63 4.11 35.64
N ALA A 251 5.86 2.78 35.58
CA ALA A 251 5.66 1.90 36.73
C ALA A 251 6.92 1.67 37.59
N GLU A 252 8.11 2.06 37.11
CA GLU A 252 9.40 1.74 37.76
C GLU A 252 9.85 2.72 38.86
N THR A 253 9.04 3.71 39.25
CA THR A 253 9.42 4.68 40.33
C THR A 253 8.66 4.46 41.66
N SER A 254 7.93 3.36 41.85
CA SER A 254 7.24 3.10 43.11
C SER A 254 7.06 1.62 43.46
N ALA A 255 8.16 0.90 43.72
CA ALA A 255 8.15 -0.29 44.59
C ALA A 255 9.58 -0.76 44.92
N ALA A 256 10.17 -0.19 45.97
CA ALA A 256 11.16 -0.91 46.75
C ALA A 256 10.42 -1.93 47.64
N SER A 257 10.25 -3.16 47.16
CA SER A 257 9.87 -4.31 47.98
C SER A 257 10.13 -5.64 47.25
N ASN A 258 11.16 -6.35 47.72
CA ASN A 258 11.45 -7.78 47.58
C ASN A 258 10.59 -8.62 46.62
N GLY A 259 11.23 -9.13 45.57
CA GLY A 259 10.72 -10.24 44.77
C GLY A 259 11.56 -10.42 43.51
N ASN A 260 12.45 -11.41 43.54
CA ASN A 260 13.36 -11.78 42.45
C ASN A 260 12.61 -12.03 41.13
N GLY A 261 12.64 -11.06 40.21
CA GLY A 261 12.04 -11.15 38.88
C GLY A 261 12.45 -9.96 38.03
N GLY A 262 13.64 -10.01 37.43
CA GLY A 262 14.10 -8.96 36.51
C GLY A 262 13.16 -8.82 35.31
N PRO A 263 13.13 -7.63 34.65
CA PRO A 263 12.29 -7.37 33.49
C PRO A 263 12.90 -8.06 32.26
N GLY A 264 12.81 -9.38 32.20
CA GLY A 264 12.97 -10.14 30.98
C GLY A 264 11.71 -9.99 30.15
N GLY A 265 11.57 -8.85 29.47
CA GLY A 265 10.59 -8.67 28.40
C GLY A 265 10.95 -9.58 27.23
N GLY A 266 10.68 -10.88 27.38
CA GLY A 266 10.85 -11.85 26.30
C GLY A 266 9.95 -11.46 25.14
N ASP A 267 10.54 -11.26 23.97
CA ASP A 267 9.82 -11.22 22.71
C ASP A 267 9.15 -12.59 22.50
N ASP A 268 7.91 -12.73 22.99
CA ASP A 268 7.06 -13.88 22.71
C ASP A 268 7.02 -14.11 21.20
N PRO A 269 7.64 -15.18 20.67
CA PRO A 269 7.74 -15.42 19.24
C PRO A 269 6.36 -15.51 18.58
N ALA A 270 5.33 -15.94 19.32
CA ALA A 270 3.97 -16.13 18.81
C ALA A 270 3.33 -14.82 18.31
N ARG A 271 3.80 -13.67 18.81
CA ARG A 271 3.28 -12.35 18.37
C ARG A 271 3.54 -12.08 16.88
N TRP A 272 4.59 -12.68 16.32
CA TRP A 272 4.97 -12.51 14.93
C TRP A 272 4.37 -13.59 14.02
N ASP A 273 3.58 -14.53 14.57
CA ASP A 273 3.07 -15.69 13.83
C ASP A 273 2.24 -15.30 12.62
N MET A 274 1.44 -14.23 12.72
CA MET A 274 0.64 -13.73 11.60
C MET A 274 1.56 -13.23 10.46
N ALA A 275 2.54 -12.38 10.78
CA ALA A 275 3.49 -11.87 9.80
C ALA A 275 4.28 -13.03 9.15
N ARG A 276 4.78 -13.94 10.00
CA ARG A 276 5.49 -15.15 9.56
C ARG A 276 4.62 -16.02 8.65
N GLY A 277 3.35 -16.19 8.97
CA GLY A 277 2.40 -16.96 8.16
C GLY A 277 2.27 -16.40 6.75
N PHE A 278 2.16 -15.07 6.61
CA PHE A 278 2.12 -14.42 5.30
C PHE A 278 3.43 -14.58 4.52
N TYR A 279 4.59 -14.37 5.15
CA TYR A 279 5.88 -14.56 4.48
C TYR A 279 6.11 -16.00 4.03
N LEU A 280 5.73 -16.99 4.84
CA LEU A 280 5.80 -18.40 4.45
C LEU A 280 4.88 -18.68 3.26
N LYS A 281 3.65 -18.15 3.28
CA LYS A 281 2.73 -18.32 2.16
C LYS A 281 3.24 -17.67 0.88
N ALA A 282 3.94 -16.53 0.98
CA ALA A 282 4.58 -15.89 -0.16
C ALA A 282 5.60 -16.83 -0.82
N ILE A 283 6.47 -17.46 -0.01
CA ILE A 283 7.49 -18.43 -0.49
C ILE A 283 6.85 -19.64 -1.16
N GLU A 284 5.70 -20.11 -0.67
CA GLU A 284 4.97 -21.24 -1.28
C GLU A 284 4.38 -20.89 -2.65
N VAL A 285 3.90 -19.65 -2.82
CA VAL A 285 3.28 -19.19 -4.07
C VAL A 285 4.33 -19.03 -5.17
N TRP A 286 5.49 -18.47 -4.81
CA TRP A 286 6.58 -18.23 -5.74
C TRP A 286 7.91 -18.33 -5.00
N ARG A 287 8.79 -19.23 -5.48
CA ARG A 287 10.20 -19.24 -5.09
C ARG A 287 10.97 -18.51 -6.15
N ASP A 288 11.77 -17.53 -5.74
CA ASP A 288 12.82 -17.00 -6.61
C ASP A 288 13.69 -18.20 -7.08
N GLN A 289 13.85 -18.31 -8.40
CA GLN A 289 14.75 -19.28 -9.02
C GLN A 289 16.21 -18.88 -8.81
#